data_AF-I1RYL1-F1
#
_entry.id   AF-I1RYL1-F1
#
_cell.length_a   1.000
_cell.length_b   1.000
_cell.length_c   1.000
_cell.angle_alpha   90.00
_cell.angle_beta   90.00
_cell.angle_gamma   90.00
#
_symmetry.space_group_name_H-M   'P 1'
#
loop_
_entity.id
_entity.type
_entity.pdbx_description
1 polymer ?
#
loop_
_entity_poly.entity_id
_entity_poly.type
_entity_poly.pdbx_seq_one_letter_code
_entity_poly.pdbx_strand_id
1 'polypeptide(L)'
;MTRAQGGTVYHCPSIPSLFVTANTSQHCHLYVTPPSRNQLSGGRQQLRQRRAGQPVYFGLSINYDTNVVHWDWRDAKNAGISPGYVTLDPEYDSISIRTQAMLRYDSVERNRIRTYNCSVLTICAQKTIIKWARAGTFQGPVISDVDRPLGLLELRLAGPIGAAEARRMLLVTEQYRLQT
;
A
#
# COMPACT_ATOMS: atom_id res chain seq x y z
N MET A 1 -21.93 -11.49 -31.49
CA MET A 1 -20.47 -11.72 -31.44
C MET A 1 -19.85 -10.61 -30.60
N THR A 2 -19.73 -10.84 -29.29
CA THR A 2 -19.37 -9.81 -28.32
C THR A 2 -17.92 -10.01 -27.89
N ARG A 3 -17.09 -9.03 -28.23
CA ARG A 3 -15.66 -8.96 -27.97
C ARG A 3 -15.46 -8.52 -26.51
N ALA A 4 -14.84 -9.37 -25.68
CA ALA A 4 -14.46 -9.00 -24.33
C ALA A 4 -13.31 -7.97 -24.38
N GLN A 5 -13.55 -6.82 -23.76
CA GLN A 5 -12.59 -5.73 -23.61
C GLN A 5 -11.62 -6.05 -22.48
N GLY A 6 -10.33 -5.84 -22.74
CA GLY A 6 -9.26 -5.99 -21.77
C GLY A 6 -9.36 -4.99 -20.63
N GLY A 7 -9.23 -5.50 -19.41
CA GLY A 7 -9.00 -4.68 -18.22
C GLY A 7 -7.59 -4.13 -18.24
N THR A 8 -7.47 -2.83 -18.53
CA THR A 8 -6.23 -2.08 -18.41
C THR A 8 -5.85 -1.97 -16.94
N VAL A 9 -4.80 -2.68 -16.52
CA VAL A 9 -4.17 -2.48 -15.22
C VAL A 9 -3.35 -1.19 -15.32
N TYR A 10 -3.81 -0.12 -14.66
CA TYR A 10 -3.07 1.12 -14.56
C TYR A 10 -1.84 0.93 -13.67
N HIS A 11 -0.69 0.69 -14.28
CA HIS A 11 0.59 0.90 -13.61
C HIS A 11 0.87 2.40 -13.55
N CYS A 12 0.54 3.05 -12.44
CA CYS A 12 1.02 4.38 -12.15
C CYS A 12 2.51 4.29 -11.75
N PRO A 13 3.44 4.90 -12.50
CA PRO A 13 4.90 4.72 -12.32
C PRO A 13 5.46 5.33 -11.02
N SER A 14 4.60 5.89 -10.17
CA SER A 14 4.95 6.58 -8.92
C SER A 14 4.33 5.96 -7.67
N ILE A 15 3.71 4.78 -7.77
CA ILE A 15 3.37 3.95 -6.61
C ILE A 15 4.52 2.97 -6.41
N PRO A 16 5.53 3.24 -5.56
CA PRO A 16 6.25 2.14 -4.97
C PRO A 16 5.19 1.36 -4.21
N SER A 17 4.97 0.12 -4.62
CA SER A 17 4.39 -0.87 -3.73
C SER A 17 5.18 -0.72 -2.44
N LEU A 18 4.50 -0.27 -1.39
CA LEU A 18 5.16 0.19 -0.18
C LEU A 18 5.54 -1.05 0.60
N PHE A 19 6.57 -1.73 0.12
CA PHE A 19 7.18 -2.84 0.81
C PHE A 19 7.81 -2.26 2.06
N VAL A 20 7.42 -2.82 3.18
CA VAL A 20 8.12 -2.65 4.44
C VAL A 20 9.52 -3.24 4.23
N THR A 21 10.48 -2.45 3.76
CA THR A 21 11.88 -2.76 3.98
C THR A 21 12.13 -2.56 5.46
N ALA A 22 12.10 -3.62 6.26
CA ALA A 22 12.77 -3.63 7.55
C ALA A 22 14.27 -3.47 7.28
N ASN A 23 14.70 -2.24 7.00
CA ASN A 23 16.10 -1.88 6.95
C ASN A 23 16.27 -0.49 7.56
N THR A 24 15.88 -0.42 8.83
CA THR A 24 16.37 0.53 9.83
C THR A 24 16.21 -0.17 11.18
N SER A 25 17.21 -0.98 11.55
CA SER A 25 17.56 -1.33 12.94
C SER A 25 16.44 -1.72 13.92
N GLN A 26 15.39 -2.40 13.45
CA GLN A 26 14.49 -3.21 14.29
C GLN A 26 14.27 -4.52 13.55
N HIS A 27 14.95 -5.54 14.05
CA HIS A 27 15.07 -6.88 13.50
C HIS A 27 13.72 -7.62 13.64
N CYS A 28 12.81 -7.48 12.67
CA CYS A 28 11.80 -8.50 12.43
C CYS A 28 12.43 -9.56 11.53
N HIS A 29 12.81 -10.69 12.10
CA HIS A 29 13.51 -11.76 11.41
C HIS A 29 12.50 -12.70 10.74
N LEU A 30 11.85 -12.18 9.69
CA LEU A 30 10.94 -12.96 8.84
C LEU A 30 11.76 -13.84 7.89
N TYR A 31 11.60 -15.16 7.97
CA TYR A 31 12.40 -16.09 7.20
C TYR A 31 11.58 -17.11 6.41
N VAL A 32 12.18 -17.60 5.33
CA VAL A 32 11.70 -18.77 4.61
C VAL A 32 11.94 -20.02 5.47
N THR A 33 10.89 -20.83 5.63
CA THR A 33 10.94 -22.12 6.32
C THR A 33 11.72 -23.14 5.49
N PRO A 34 12.52 -24.04 6.10
CA PRO A 34 13.09 -25.17 5.38
C PRO A 34 11.99 -26.05 4.77
N PRO A 35 12.11 -26.45 3.48
CA PRO A 35 11.13 -27.31 2.84
C PRO A 35 11.12 -28.68 3.51
N SER A 36 9.93 -29.26 3.71
CA SER A 36 9.82 -30.62 4.21
C SER A 36 10.30 -31.63 3.15
N ARG A 37 10.73 -32.83 3.57
CA ARG A 37 11.26 -33.89 2.69
C ARG A 37 10.32 -34.24 1.53
N ASN A 38 9.00 -34.04 1.70
CA ASN A 38 7.97 -34.34 0.71
C ASN A 38 7.76 -33.20 -0.32
N GLN A 39 8.20 -31.98 0.00
CA GLN A 39 8.07 -30.78 -0.86
C GLN A 39 9.22 -30.63 -1.88
N LEU A 40 10.27 -31.45 -1.76
CA LEU A 40 11.40 -31.52 -2.71
C LEU A 40 11.12 -32.44 -3.92
N SER A 41 9.88 -32.92 -4.05
CA SER A 41 9.47 -33.81 -5.13
C SER A 41 9.51 -33.07 -6.49
N GLY A 42 10.47 -33.44 -7.34
CA GLY A 42 10.53 -33.00 -8.74
C GLY A 42 11.84 -32.37 -9.22
N GLY A 43 12.95 -32.46 -8.48
CA GLY A 43 14.29 -32.09 -8.98
C GLY A 43 14.50 -30.60 -9.32
N ARG A 44 13.52 -29.73 -9.03
CA ARG A 44 13.68 -28.28 -9.16
C ARG A 44 14.56 -27.77 -8.02
N GLN A 45 15.75 -27.28 -8.36
CA GLN A 45 16.61 -26.61 -7.39
C GLN A 45 15.87 -25.42 -6.77
N GLN A 46 15.82 -25.39 -5.43
CA GLN A 46 15.28 -24.26 -4.69
C GLN A 46 16.09 -23.01 -5.03
N LEU A 47 15.41 -21.96 -5.50
CA LEU A 47 16.04 -20.67 -5.80
C LEU A 47 16.81 -20.18 -4.57
N ARG A 48 18.01 -19.64 -4.77
CA ARG A 48 18.90 -19.22 -3.67
C ARG A 48 18.22 -18.27 -2.68
N GLN A 49 17.36 -17.39 -3.18
CA GLN A 49 16.59 -16.39 -2.41
C GLN A 49 15.43 -17.00 -1.62
N ARG A 50 15.08 -18.25 -1.89
CA ARG A 50 14.00 -18.99 -1.24
C ARG A 50 14.52 -20.13 -0.36
N ARG A 51 15.81 -20.12 -0.04
CA ARG A 51 16.42 -21.08 0.89
C ARG A 51 16.01 -20.75 2.32
N ALA A 52 16.06 -21.76 3.18
CA ALA A 52 15.82 -21.59 4.61
C ALA A 52 16.67 -20.46 5.18
N GLY A 53 16.07 -19.61 6.03
CA GLY A 53 16.76 -18.48 6.67
C GLY A 53 17.02 -17.28 5.76
N GLN A 54 16.53 -17.27 4.51
CA GLN A 54 16.55 -16.06 3.70
C GLN A 54 15.47 -15.06 4.15
N PRO A 55 15.76 -13.75 4.12
CA PRO A 55 14.81 -12.73 4.56
C PRO A 55 13.59 -12.68 3.66
N VAL A 56 12.43 -12.49 4.28
CA VAL A 56 11.13 -12.31 3.63
C VAL A 56 10.56 -10.95 4.02
N TYR A 57 9.86 -10.32 3.09
CA TYR A 57 9.18 -9.06 3.32
C TYR A 57 7.68 -9.28 3.38
N PHE A 58 7.04 -8.68 4.39
CA PHE A 58 5.60 -8.58 4.46
C PHE A 58 5.14 -7.25 3.88
N GLY A 59 4.29 -7.32 2.86
CA GLY A 59 3.80 -6.18 2.11
C GLY A 59 2.30 -5.96 2.31
N LEU A 60 1.92 -4.69 2.22
CA LEU A 60 0.55 -4.24 2.19
C LEU A 60 0.30 -3.51 0.86
N SER A 61 -0.83 -3.78 0.23
CA SER A 61 -1.36 -2.96 -0.85
C SER A 61 -2.85 -2.69 -0.65
N ILE A 62 -3.34 -1.58 -1.19
CA ILE A 62 -4.76 -1.21 -1.12
C ILE A 62 -5.33 -1.33 -2.52
N ASN A 63 -6.42 -2.09 -2.66
CA ASN A 63 -7.23 -2.03 -3.86
C ASN A 63 -8.22 -0.85 -3.71
N TYR A 64 -8.03 0.17 -4.53
CA TYR A 64 -8.78 1.42 -4.46
C TYR A 64 -10.22 1.29 -4.98
N ASP A 65 -10.50 0.30 -5.82
CA ASP A 65 -11.83 0.05 -6.36
C ASP A 65 -12.68 -0.71 -5.34
N THR A 66 -12.10 -1.72 -4.70
CA THR A 66 -12.82 -2.57 -3.75
C THR A 66 -12.72 -2.09 -2.31
N ASN A 67 -11.82 -1.15 -2.00
CA ASN A 67 -11.48 -0.73 -0.64
C ASN A 67 -11.15 -1.92 0.27
N VAL A 68 -10.27 -2.79 -0.22
CA VAL A 68 -9.77 -3.96 0.50
C VAL A 68 -8.25 -3.85 0.65
N VAL A 69 -7.76 -4.24 1.81
CA VAL A 69 -6.31 -4.36 2.09
C VAL A 69 -5.84 -5.74 1.65
N HIS A 70 -4.89 -5.79 0.74
CA HIS A 70 -4.22 -6.99 0.29
C HIS A 70 -2.88 -7.18 1.00
N TRP A 71 -2.59 -8.43 1.32
CA TRP A 71 -1.42 -8.85 2.08
C TRP A 71 -0.58 -9.78 1.24
N ASP A 72 0.70 -9.48 1.09
CA ASP A 72 1.61 -10.28 0.28
C ASP A 72 2.90 -10.58 1.04
N TRP A 73 3.44 -11.77 0.82
CA TRP A 73 4.81 -12.10 1.20
C TRP A 73 5.71 -12.04 -0.02
N ARG A 74 6.90 -11.44 0.11
CA ARG A 74 7.83 -11.23 -1.00
C ARG A 74 9.24 -11.63 -0.62
N ASP A 75 9.98 -12.21 -1.56
CA ASP A 75 11.41 -12.47 -1.39
C ASP A 75 12.25 -11.23 -1.68
N ALA A 76 13.58 -11.33 -1.51
CA ALA A 76 14.53 -10.26 -1.81
C ALA A 76 14.54 -9.79 -3.28
N LYS A 77 13.93 -10.55 -4.20
CA LYS A 77 13.73 -10.15 -5.60
C LYS A 77 12.31 -9.64 -5.87
N ASN A 78 11.55 -9.38 -4.81
CA ASN A 78 10.16 -8.96 -4.87
C ASN A 78 9.20 -9.99 -5.52
N ALA A 79 9.61 -11.26 -5.58
CA ALA A 79 8.73 -12.31 -6.07
C ALA A 79 7.84 -12.85 -4.94
N GLY A 80 6.58 -13.16 -5.26
CA GLY A 80 5.60 -13.66 -4.30
C GLY A 80 6.03 -14.96 -3.62
N ILE A 81 5.87 -15.02 -2.30
CA ILE A 81 6.05 -16.21 -1.47
C ILE A 81 4.68 -16.65 -0.93
N SER A 82 4.43 -17.96 -0.91
CA SER A 82 3.22 -18.48 -0.25
C SER A 82 3.37 -18.41 1.27
N PRO A 83 2.34 -17.96 2.02
CA PRO A 83 2.40 -17.85 3.48
C PRO A 83 2.83 -19.13 4.21
N GLY A 84 2.54 -20.30 3.63
CA GLY A 84 2.92 -21.60 4.22
C GLY A 84 4.42 -21.89 4.25
N TYR A 85 5.24 -21.08 3.58
CA TYR A 85 6.71 -21.16 3.62
C TYR A 85 7.34 -20.04 4.45
N VAL A 86 6.55 -19.29 5.21
CA VAL A 86 7.04 -18.20 6.03
C VAL A 86 6.89 -18.59 7.49
N THR A 87 8.00 -18.48 8.23
CA THR A 87 7.98 -18.60 9.68
C THR A 87 8.13 -17.22 10.27
N LEU A 88 7.23 -16.89 11.20
CA LEU A 88 7.31 -15.68 12.00
C LEU A 88 8.19 -15.96 13.22
N ASP A 89 8.93 -14.94 13.65
CA ASP A 89 9.57 -15.00 14.96
C ASP A 89 8.51 -15.23 16.06
N PRO A 90 8.83 -15.94 17.14
CA PRO A 90 7.87 -16.27 18.21
C PRO A 90 7.21 -15.05 18.88
N GLU A 91 7.86 -13.89 18.82
CA GLU A 91 7.37 -12.63 19.39
C GLU A 91 6.26 -11.98 18.53
N TYR A 92 6.04 -12.50 17.32
CA TYR A 92 5.13 -11.93 16.35
C TYR A 92 4.06 -12.93 15.94
N ASP A 93 2.84 -12.43 15.87
CA ASP A 93 1.70 -13.14 15.32
C ASP A 93 1.18 -12.44 14.06
N SER A 94 0.18 -13.05 13.43
CA SER A 94 -0.43 -12.48 12.22
C SER A 94 -1.06 -11.10 12.43
N ILE A 95 -1.52 -10.80 13.66
CA ILE A 95 -2.20 -9.55 13.99
C ILE A 95 -1.18 -8.43 14.14
N SER A 96 -0.17 -8.62 14.98
CA SER A 96 0.91 -7.67 15.24
C SER A 96 1.65 -7.27 13.96
N ILE A 97 1.99 -8.22 13.08
CA ILE A 97 2.66 -7.93 11.80
C ILE A 97 1.76 -7.09 10.88
N ARG A 98 0.47 -7.42 10.80
CA ARG A 98 -0.49 -6.63 10.01
C ARG A 98 -0.64 -5.22 10.57
N THR A 99 -0.77 -5.08 11.89
CA THR A 99 -0.86 -3.79 12.56
C THR A 99 0.39 -2.94 12.28
N GLN A 100 1.59 -3.51 12.39
CA GLN A 100 2.84 -2.80 12.09
C GLN A 100 2.92 -2.37 10.62
N ALA A 101 2.53 -3.25 9.69
CA ALA A 101 2.49 -2.93 8.27
C ALA A 101 1.51 -1.77 7.97
N MET A 102 0.33 -1.78 8.58
CA MET A 102 -0.66 -0.70 8.43
C MET A 102 -0.14 0.63 9.00
N LEU A 103 0.43 0.63 10.21
CA LEU A 103 0.98 1.83 10.82
C LEU A 103 2.08 2.45 9.96
N ARG A 104 2.98 1.61 9.44
CA ARG A 104 4.06 2.06 8.57
C ARG A 104 3.53 2.60 7.24
N TYR A 105 2.61 1.88 6.60
CA TYR A 105 1.96 2.35 5.38
C TYR A 105 1.31 3.71 5.60
N ASP A 106 0.47 3.84 6.63
CA ASP A 106 -0.28 5.06 6.93
C ASP A 106 0.65 6.24 7.24
N SER A 107 1.77 6.00 7.92
CA SER A 107 2.78 7.03 8.18
C SER A 107 3.42 7.54 6.88
N VAL A 108 3.87 6.62 6.02
CA VAL A 108 4.52 6.99 4.75
C VAL A 108 3.51 7.65 3.80
N GLU A 109 2.28 7.15 3.74
CA GLU A 109 1.25 7.67 2.85
C GLU A 109 0.81 9.09 3.27
N ARG A 110 0.67 9.34 4.58
CA ARG A 110 0.46 10.70 5.09
C ARG A 110 1.57 11.64 4.65
N ASN A 111 2.83 11.22 4.78
CA ASN A 111 3.95 12.06 4.41
C ASN A 111 3.97 12.34 2.90
N ARG A 112 3.80 11.31 2.07
CA ARG A 112 3.77 11.42 0.60
C ARG A 112 2.70 12.41 0.13
N ILE A 113 1.47 12.24 0.61
CA ILE A 113 0.34 13.09 0.21
C ILE A 113 0.51 14.50 0.74
N ARG A 114 0.95 14.66 2.00
CA ARG A 114 1.24 15.98 2.56
C ARG A 114 2.28 16.71 1.74
N THR A 115 3.42 16.08 1.44
CA THR A 115 4.49 16.68 0.64
C THR A 115 3.97 17.12 -0.72
N TYR A 116 3.30 16.24 -1.46
CA TYR A 116 2.77 16.55 -2.78
C TYR A 116 1.73 17.68 -2.75
N ASN A 117 0.70 17.57 -1.90
CA ASN A 117 -0.36 18.57 -1.80
C ASN A 117 0.18 19.93 -1.35
N CYS A 118 1.13 19.95 -0.41
CA CYS A 118 1.81 21.18 -0.02
C CYS A 118 2.54 21.82 -1.21
N SER A 119 3.29 21.05 -2.00
CA SER A 119 3.98 21.58 -3.18
C SER A 119 3.01 22.17 -4.21
N VAL A 120 1.90 21.50 -4.49
CA VAL A 120 0.85 22.01 -5.40
C VAL A 120 0.28 23.33 -4.88
N LEU A 121 -0.09 23.38 -3.60
CA LEU A 121 -0.62 24.59 -2.97
C LEU A 121 0.37 25.76 -3.01
N THR A 122 1.65 25.50 -2.71
CA THR A 122 2.70 26.52 -2.78
C THR A 122 2.84 27.09 -4.18
N ILE A 123 2.87 26.24 -5.21
CA ILE A 123 3.00 26.68 -6.61
C ILE A 123 1.78 27.52 -7.03
N CYS A 124 0.56 27.08 -6.68
CA CYS A 124 -0.65 27.83 -6.96
C CYS A 124 -0.65 29.20 -6.27
N ALA A 125 -0.30 29.25 -4.98
CA ALA A 125 -0.19 30.49 -4.23
C ALA A 125 0.82 31.46 -4.86
N GLN A 126 2.00 30.97 -5.26
CA GLN A 126 3.02 31.78 -5.94
C GLN A 126 2.50 32.36 -7.26
N LYS A 127 1.82 31.56 -8.07
CA LYS A 127 1.22 32.03 -9.34
C LYS A 127 0.18 33.13 -9.09
N THR A 128 -0.69 32.94 -8.10
CA THR A 128 -1.69 33.94 -7.72
C THR A 128 -1.05 35.25 -7.26
N ILE A 129 -0.01 35.18 -6.43
CA ILE A 129 0.72 36.37 -5.96
C ILE A 129 1.37 37.10 -7.13
N ILE A 130 2.04 36.37 -8.05
CA ILE A 130 2.67 36.97 -9.24
C ILE A 130 1.61 37.64 -10.13
N LYS A 131 0.48 36.98 -10.35
CA LYS A 131 -0.63 37.51 -11.15
C LYS A 131 -1.18 38.80 -10.54
N TRP A 132 -1.42 38.81 -9.23
CA TRP A 132 -1.87 40.00 -8.50
C TRP A 132 -0.85 41.14 -8.57
N ALA A 133 0.43 40.84 -8.30
CA ALA A 133 1.50 41.84 -8.36
C ALA A 133 1.65 42.49 -9.74
N ARG A 134 1.39 41.73 -10.83
CA ARG A 134 1.40 42.25 -12.21
C ARG A 134 0.18 43.09 -12.56
N ALA A 135 -1.00 42.78 -12.00
CA ALA A 135 -2.22 43.55 -12.25
C ALA A 135 -2.19 44.93 -11.56
N GLY A 136 -1.39 45.07 -10.50
CA GLY A 136 -1.27 46.31 -9.73
C GLY A 136 -2.49 46.58 -8.85
N THR A 137 -2.62 47.81 -8.35
CA THR A 137 -3.68 48.20 -7.40
C THR A 137 -5.00 48.62 -8.07
N PHE A 138 -5.03 48.69 -9.40
CA PHE A 138 -6.19 49.15 -10.15
C PHE A 138 -7.32 48.11 -10.22
N GLN A 139 -6.97 46.82 -10.21
CA GLN A 139 -7.94 45.72 -10.17
C GLN A 139 -7.97 45.11 -8.75
N GLY A 140 -9.18 44.93 -8.20
CA GLY A 140 -9.36 44.22 -6.94
C GLY A 140 -8.82 42.78 -7.03
N PRO A 141 -8.38 42.18 -5.91
CA PRO A 141 -7.85 40.82 -5.91
C PRO A 141 -8.96 39.83 -6.31
N VAL A 142 -8.80 39.17 -7.46
CA VAL A 142 -9.68 38.09 -7.92
C VAL A 142 -8.86 36.82 -8.10
N ILE A 143 -9.20 35.78 -7.34
CA ILE A 143 -8.69 34.43 -7.55
C ILE A 143 -9.62 33.78 -8.57
N SER A 144 -9.12 33.55 -9.77
CA SER A 144 -9.92 32.87 -10.80
C SER A 144 -9.88 31.36 -10.59
N ASP A 145 -10.86 30.64 -11.13
CA ASP A 145 -10.91 29.19 -10.97
C ASP A 145 -9.69 28.47 -11.57
N VAL A 146 -9.04 29.07 -12.58
CA VAL A 146 -7.78 28.54 -13.14
C VAL A 146 -6.58 28.67 -12.19
N ASP A 147 -6.68 29.51 -11.15
CA ASP A 147 -5.64 29.68 -10.13
C ASP A 147 -5.81 28.70 -8.96
N ARG A 148 -6.95 27.97 -8.90
CA ARG A 148 -7.21 27.00 -7.84
C ARG A 148 -6.27 25.79 -7.96
N PRO A 149 -5.88 25.18 -6.83
CA PRO A 149 -5.14 23.93 -6.84
C PRO A 149 -6.00 22.82 -7.42
N LEU A 150 -5.52 22.19 -8.50
CA LEU A 150 -6.13 21.03 -9.13
C LEU A 150 -5.27 19.79 -8.90
N GLY A 151 -5.89 18.62 -8.94
CA GLY A 151 -5.17 17.34 -8.83
C GLY A 151 -4.55 17.08 -7.45
N LEU A 152 -5.14 17.63 -6.38
CA LEU A 152 -4.79 17.25 -5.01
C LEU A 152 -5.07 15.76 -4.81
N LEU A 153 -4.15 15.08 -4.12
CA LEU A 153 -4.30 13.67 -3.82
C LEU A 153 -5.15 13.48 -2.57
N GLU A 154 -6.05 12.50 -2.63
CA GLU A 154 -6.89 12.06 -1.52
C GLU A 154 -6.09 11.17 -0.56
N LEU A 155 -6.20 11.44 0.74
CA LEU A 155 -5.58 10.62 1.77
C LEU A 155 -6.36 9.31 1.99
N ARG A 156 -5.76 8.18 1.63
CA ARG A 156 -6.32 6.85 1.86
C ARG A 156 -5.42 6.01 2.75
N LEU A 157 -5.96 5.63 3.89
CA LEU A 157 -5.24 4.96 4.96
C LEU A 157 -5.68 3.49 5.06
N ALA A 158 -4.71 2.59 5.23
CA ALA A 158 -4.94 1.18 5.43
C ALA A 158 -5.71 0.91 6.71
N GLY A 159 -5.38 1.59 7.82
CA GLY A 159 -6.02 1.41 9.14
C GLY A 159 -7.55 1.47 9.07
N PRO A 160 -8.13 2.61 8.66
CA PRO A 160 -9.57 2.77 8.48
C PRO A 160 -10.19 1.78 7.50
N ILE A 161 -9.52 1.48 6.38
CA ILE A 161 -10.02 0.53 5.37
C ILE A 161 -10.11 -0.88 5.95
N GLY A 162 -9.06 -1.35 6.62
CA GLY A 162 -9.03 -2.65 7.28
C GLY A 162 -10.10 -2.76 8.38
N ALA A 163 -10.30 -1.70 9.16
CA ALA A 163 -11.36 -1.67 10.18
C ALA A 163 -12.77 -1.73 9.57
N ALA A 164 -12.99 -1.06 8.45
CA ALA A 164 -14.26 -1.13 7.72
C ALA A 164 -14.51 -2.53 7.15
N GLU A 165 -13.48 -3.16 6.59
CA GLU A 165 -13.57 -4.52 6.06
C GLU A 165 -13.88 -5.55 7.16
N ALA A 166 -13.20 -5.46 8.30
CA ALA A 166 -13.47 -6.33 9.44
C ALA A 166 -14.94 -6.24 9.91
N ARG A 167 -15.51 -5.03 9.95
CA ARG A 167 -16.93 -4.83 10.27
C ARG A 167 -17.85 -5.47 9.24
N ARG A 168 -17.54 -5.36 7.94
CA ARG A 168 -18.32 -6.02 6.87
C ARG A 168 -18.32 -7.54 7.05
N MET A 169 -17.17 -8.13 7.35
CA MET A 169 -17.05 -9.57 7.56
C MET A 169 -17.83 -10.07 8.78
N LEU A 170 -17.92 -9.28 9.86
CA LEU A 170 -18.76 -9.61 11.00
C LEU A 170 -20.25 -9.64 10.63
N LEU A 171 -20.71 -8.66 9.84
CA LEU A 171 -22.10 -8.64 9.35
C LEU A 171 -22.41 -9.84 8.46
N VAL A 172 -21.50 -10.20 7.55
CA VAL A 172 -21.64 -11.39 6.70
C VAL A 172 -21.73 -12.66 7.55
N THR A 173 -20.90 -12.76 8.60
CA THR A 173 -20.90 -13.92 9.50
C THR A 173 -22.23 -14.06 10.25
N GLU A 174 -22.79 -12.96 10.75
CA GLU A 174 -24.08 -13.01 11.44
C GLU A 174 -25.23 -13.35 10.47
N GLN A 175 -25.20 -12.82 9.25
CA GLN A 175 -26.18 -13.17 8.21
C GLN A 175 -26.12 -14.66 7.86
N TYR A 176 -24.92 -15.22 7.70
CA TYR A 176 -24.73 -16.65 7.45
C TYR A 176 -25.31 -17.49 8.59
N ARG A 177 -25.03 -17.12 9.85
CA ARG A 177 -25.55 -17.80 11.04
C ARG A 177 -27.08 -17.83 11.10
N LEU A 178 -27.77 -16.83 10.57
CA LEU A 178 -29.24 -16.79 10.52
C LEU A 178 -29.84 -17.67 9.42
N GLN A 179 -29.04 -18.09 8.44
CA GLN A 179 -29.48 -18.90 7.30
C GLN A 179 -29.19 -20.40 7.46
N THR A 180 -28.38 -20.77 8.47
CA THR A 180 -28.01 -22.16 8.81
C THR A 180 -28.60 -22.54 10.15
#